data_AF-A0A5K1E236-F1
#
_entry.id   AF-A0A5K1E236-F1
#
_cell.length_a   1.000
_cell.length_b   1.000
_cell.length_c   1.000
_cell.angle_alpha   90.00
_cell.angle_beta   90.00
_cell.angle_gamma   90.00
#
_symmetry.space_group_name_H-M   'P 1'
#
loop_
_entity.id
_entity.type
_entity.pdbx_description
1 polymer ?
#
loop_
_entity_poly.entity_id
_entity_poly.type
_entity_poly.pdbx_seq_one_letter_code
_entity_poly.pdbx_strand_id
1 'polypeptide(L)'
;MIMVNAVKWVDEVIPDAPYAITEEFMNKLFDEYKIDYIIHGDDPCLLPDGSDAYALAKKAGRYKQIKRTEGVSSTDIVGTVHISSSSSLAM
;
A
#
# COMPACT_ATOMS: atom_id res chain seq x y z
N MET A 1 12.58 6.76 -6.77
CA MET A 1 11.15 6.41 -6.75
C MET A 1 10.33 7.52 -7.44
N ILE A 2 10.40 7.65 -8.77
CA ILE A 2 9.89 8.85 -9.49
C ILE A 2 8.35 8.97 -9.39
N MET A 3 7.63 7.86 -9.56
CA MET A 3 6.16 7.88 -9.61
C MET A 3 5.50 8.27 -8.28
N VAL A 4 5.95 7.69 -7.16
CA VAL A 4 5.37 7.98 -5.83
C VAL A 4 5.70 9.41 -5.41
N ASN A 5 6.91 9.88 -5.68
CA ASN A 5 7.34 11.24 -5.32
C ASN A 5 6.61 12.33 -6.13
N ALA A 6 6.10 12.03 -7.33
CA ALA A 6 5.33 12.98 -8.13
C ALA A 6 3.88 13.19 -7.65
N VAL A 7 3.41 12.42 -6.66
CA VAL A 7 2.06 12.56 -6.09
C VAL A 7 2.01 13.81 -5.22
N LYS A 8 1.07 14.73 -5.51
CA LYS A 8 0.97 16.06 -4.86
C LYS A 8 0.84 16.08 -3.32
N TRP A 9 0.51 14.94 -2.71
CA TRP A 9 0.34 14.80 -1.26
C TRP A 9 1.52 14.09 -0.58
N VAL A 10 2.55 13.72 -1.33
CA VAL A 10 3.74 13.01 -0.82
C VAL A 10 4.85 14.03 -0.59
N ASP A 11 5.27 14.17 0.66
CA ASP A 11 6.43 14.99 1.03
C ASP A 11 7.75 14.20 0.90
N GLU A 12 7.78 12.98 1.44
CA GLU A 12 8.97 12.12 1.48
C GLU A 12 8.64 10.68 1.10
N VAL A 13 9.64 9.95 0.58
CA VAL A 13 9.51 8.54 0.19
C VAL A 13 10.63 7.72 0.83
N ILE A 14 10.25 6.72 1.61
CA ILE A 14 11.18 5.73 2.18
C ILE A 14 11.28 4.56 1.18
N PRO A 15 12.42 4.34 0.50
CA PRO A 15 12.60 3.20 -0.38
C PRO A 15 12.78 1.90 0.40
N ASP A 16 12.59 0.77 -0.28
CA ASP A 16 12.89 -0.58 0.23
C ASP A 16 12.21 -0.91 1.58
N ALA A 17 10.99 -0.40 1.78
CA ALA A 17 10.18 -0.72 2.95
C ALA A 17 9.87 -2.24 2.97
N PRO A 18 9.99 -2.90 4.14
CA PRO A 18 9.69 -4.31 4.25
C PRO A 18 8.20 -4.59 4.01
N TYR A 19 7.88 -5.78 3.53
CA TYR A 19 6.49 -6.18 3.28
C TYR A 19 5.63 -6.18 4.55
N ALA A 20 6.18 -6.71 5.65
CA ALA A 20 5.55 -6.72 6.96
C ALA A 20 6.14 -5.61 7.84
N ILE A 21 5.32 -5.01 8.71
CA ILE A 21 5.82 -4.09 9.73
C ILE A 21 6.56 -4.91 10.79
N THR A 22 7.89 -4.86 10.72
CA THR A 22 8.77 -5.42 11.76
C THR A 22 8.90 -4.45 12.93
N GLU A 23 9.32 -4.95 14.09
CA GLU A 23 9.57 -4.10 15.27
C GLU A 23 10.65 -3.04 14.98
N GLU A 24 11.74 -3.44 14.32
CA GLU A 24 12.82 -2.53 13.90
C GLU A 24 12.29 -1.42 12.99
N PHE A 25 11.52 -1.77 11.96
CA PHE A 25 10.99 -0.78 11.04
C PHE A 25 9.94 0.12 11.71
N MET A 26 9.11 -0.43 12.59
CA MET A 26 8.14 0.34 13.38
C MET A 26 8.83 1.37 14.27
N ASN A 27 9.90 0.99 14.97
CA ASN A 27 10.68 1.91 15.80
C ASN A 27 11.31 3.01 14.94
N LYS A 28 11.87 2.65 13.77
CA LYS A 28 12.38 3.65 12.82
C LYS A 28 11.31 4.66 12.41
N LEU A 29 10.11 4.19 12.04
CA LEU A 29 9.00 5.07 11.65
C LEU A 29 8.58 6.02 12.78
N PHE A 30 8.52 5.54 14.01
CA PHE A 30 7.98 6.30 15.14
C PHE A 30 9.01 7.16 15.86
N ASP A 31 10.24 6.66 15.99
CA ASP A 31 11.28 7.31 16.78
C ASP A 31 12.18 8.19 15.92
N GLU A 32 12.53 7.77 14.70
CA GLU A 32 13.38 8.57 13.80
C GLU A 32 12.53 9.49 12.92
N TYR A 33 11.56 8.93 12.19
CA TYR A 33 10.72 9.71 11.26
C TYR A 33 9.54 10.42 11.94
N LYS A 34 9.31 10.19 13.24
CA LYS A 34 8.24 10.81 14.03
C LYS A 34 6.85 10.66 13.41
N ILE A 35 6.58 9.53 12.75
CA ILE A 35 5.27 9.25 12.15
C ILE A 35 4.24 8.96 13.24
N ASP A 36 3.07 9.60 13.14
CA ASP A 36 1.98 9.43 14.10
C ASP A 36 1.16 8.17 13.87
N TYR A 37 0.86 7.86 12.60
CA TYR A 37 -0.01 6.77 12.21
C TYR A 37 0.47 6.12 10.91
N ILE A 38 0.31 4.81 10.83
CA ILE A 38 0.38 4.04 9.59
C ILE A 38 -1.03 3.92 9.03
N ILE A 39 -1.21 4.27 7.76
CA ILE A 39 -2.52 4.25 7.09
C ILE A 39 -2.46 3.30 5.90
N HIS A 40 -3.44 2.40 5.79
CA HIS A 40 -3.58 1.47 4.68
C HIS A 40 -5.06 1.33 4.28
N GLY A 41 -5.33 0.75 3.11
CA GLY A 41 -6.67 0.30 2.73
C GLY A 41 -7.27 -0.70 3.73
N ASP A 42 -8.57 -0.88 3.67
CA ASP A 42 -9.34 -1.79 4.52
C ASP A 42 -9.24 -3.28 4.13
N ASP A 43 -8.51 -3.59 3.04
CA ASP A 43 -8.22 -4.94 2.58
C ASP A 43 -7.33 -5.72 3.58
N PRO A 44 -7.58 -7.03 3.82
CA PRO A 44 -6.71 -7.86 4.65
C PRO A 44 -5.31 -8.04 4.02
N CYS A 45 -4.26 -7.72 4.78
CA CYS A 45 -2.87 -7.95 4.39
C CYS A 45 -2.27 -9.07 5.25
N LEU A 46 -2.24 -10.28 4.70
CA LEU A 46 -1.80 -11.47 5.43
C LEU A 46 -0.41 -11.93 4.96
N LEU A 47 0.35 -12.49 5.91
CA LEU A 47 1.61 -13.20 5.68
C LEU A 47 1.33 -14.67 5.31
N PRO A 48 2.34 -15.42 4.82
CA PRO A 48 2.16 -16.82 4.44
C PRO A 48 1.63 -17.75 5.55
N ASP A 49 1.86 -17.39 6.82
CA ASP A 49 1.36 -18.10 7.99
C ASP A 49 -0.06 -17.66 8.42
N GLY A 50 -0.68 -16.73 7.70
CA GLY A 50 -2.00 -16.17 7.98
C GLY A 50 -2.00 -15.03 9.00
N SER A 51 -0.84 -14.62 9.52
CA SER A 51 -0.74 -13.48 10.42
C SER A 51 -0.88 -12.14 9.69
N ASP A 52 -1.28 -11.09 10.41
CA ASP A 52 -1.51 -9.75 9.85
C ASP A 52 -0.21 -8.96 9.73
N ALA A 53 0.11 -8.48 8.51
CA ALA A 53 1.32 -7.72 8.21
C ALA A 53 1.46 -6.41 9.03
N TYR A 54 0.34 -5.89 9.58
CA TYR A 54 0.27 -4.68 10.39
C TYR A 54 -0.04 -4.95 11.87
N ALA A 55 0.06 -6.22 12.34
CA ALA A 55 -0.30 -6.59 13.70
C ALA A 55 0.38 -5.73 14.79
N LEU A 56 1.67 -5.41 14.62
CA LEU A 56 2.42 -4.58 15.56
C LEU A 56 1.88 -3.15 15.63
N ALA A 57 1.65 -2.52 14.48
CA ALA A 57 1.12 -1.16 14.39
C ALA A 57 -0.31 -1.05 14.95
N LYS A 58 -1.14 -2.08 14.72
CA LYS A 58 -2.48 -2.21 15.31
C LYS A 58 -2.42 -2.35 16.82
N LYS A 59 -1.55 -3.21 17.34
CA LYS A 59 -1.34 -3.40 18.79
C LYS A 59 -0.86 -2.11 19.47
N ALA A 60 -0.04 -1.32 18.78
CA ALA A 60 0.42 -0.02 19.27
C ALA A 60 -0.66 1.08 19.23
N GLY A 61 -1.83 0.83 18.65
CA GLY A 61 -2.89 1.83 18.48
C GLY A 61 -2.56 2.92 17.45
N ARG A 62 -1.57 2.68 16.58
CA ARG A 62 -1.05 3.65 15.60
C ARG A 62 -1.32 3.22 14.16
N TYR A 63 -2.37 2.45 13.94
CA TYR A 63 -2.83 2.03 12.62
C TYR A 63 -4.24 2.59 12.34
N LYS A 64 -4.46 3.13 11.14
CA LYS A 64 -5.76 3.58 10.66
C LYS A 64 -6.06 3.01 9.28
N GLN A 65 -7.34 2.89 8.97
CA GLN A 65 -7.80 2.40 7.67
C GLN A 65 -8.48 3.51 6.88
N ILE A 66 -8.34 3.45 5.56
CA ILE A 66 -9.10 4.24 4.60
C ILE A 66 -9.89 3.31 3.69
N LYS A 67 -11.07 3.76 3.26
CA LYS A 67 -11.89 3.01 2.33
C LYS A 67 -11.25 2.96 0.96
N ARG A 68 -11.42 1.84 0.29
CA ARG A 68 -11.07 1.68 -1.12
C ARG A 68 -11.75 2.75 -2.00
N THR A 69 -11.02 3.24 -3.00
CA THR A 69 -11.58 4.11 -4.05
C THR A 69 -12.37 3.26 -5.04
N GLU A 70 -13.65 3.58 -5.20
CA GLU A 70 -14.54 2.88 -6.13
C GLU A 70 -14.19 3.15 -7.59
N GLY A 71 -14.41 2.14 -8.44
CA GLY A 71 -14.29 2.26 -9.90
C GLY A 71 -12.86 2.26 -10.46
N VAL A 72 -11.84 2.00 -9.64
CA VAL A 72 -10.45 1.89 -10.12
C VAL A 72 -9.66 0.81 -9.37
N SER A 73 -8.93 0.00 -10.13
CA SER A 73 -7.94 -0.95 -9.63
C SER A 73 -6.88 -1.25 -10.68
N SER A 74 -5.72 -1.78 -10.27
CA SER A 74 -4.70 -2.26 -11.22
C SER A 74 -5.23 -3.39 -12.10
N THR A 75 -6.06 -4.28 -11.55
CA THR A 75 -6.73 -5.35 -12.29
C THR A 75 -7.67 -4.80 -13.36
N ASP A 76 -8.46 -3.78 -13.04
CA ASP A 76 -9.39 -3.15 -14.01
C ASP A 76 -8.63 -2.47 -15.15
N ILE A 77 -7.49 -1.85 -14.85
CA ILE A 77 -6.62 -1.23 -15.86
C ILE A 77 -6.05 -2.31 -16.79
N VAL A 78 -5.49 -3.39 -16.24
CA VAL A 78 -4.97 -4.52 -17.04
C VAL A 78 -6.08 -5.13 -17.89
N GLY A 79 -7.27 -5.32 -17.31
CA GLY A 79 -8.44 -5.83 -18.03
C GLY A 79 -8.85 -4.92 -19.20
N THR A 80 -8.88 -3.60 -18.97
CA THR A 80 -9.16 -2.60 -20.02
C THR A 80 -8.15 -2.68 -21.14
N VAL A 81 -6.85 -2.75 -20.83
CA VAL A 81 -5.79 -2.90 -21.83
C VAL A 81 -5.97 -4.19 -22.62
N HIS A 82 -6.22 -5.32 -21.95
CA HIS A 82 -6.44 -6.62 -22.58
C HIS A 82 -7.64 -6.64 -23.54
N ILE A 83 -8.76 -6.03 -23.13
CA ILE A 83 -9.97 -5.92 -23.97
C ILE A 83 -9.69 -5.04 -25.19
N SER A 84 -9.01 -3.90 -24.98
CA SER A 84 -8.68 -2.98 -26.07
C SER A 84 -7.76 -3.61 -27.12
N SER A 85 -6.77 -4.41 -26.70
CA SER A 85 -5.85 -5.11 -27.60
C SER A 85 -6.52 -6.24 -28.38
N SER A 86 -7.48 -6.92 -27.76
CA SER A 86 -8.20 -8.05 -28.38
C SER A 86 -9.19 -7.56 -29.45
N SER A 87 -9.77 -6.38 -29.24
CA SER A 87 -10.70 -5.74 -30.19
C SER A 87 -10.01 -5.31 -31.49
N SER A 88 -8.71 -4.98 -31.42
CA SER A 88 -7.89 -4.61 -32.60
C SER A 88 -7.51 -5.82 -33.47
N LEU A 89 -7.59 -7.05 -32.95
CA LEU A 89 -7.22 -8.28 -33.66
C LEU A 89 -8.41 -8.97 -34.33
N ALA A 90 -9.63 -8.52 -34.04
CA ALA A 90 -10.88 -9.07 -34.56
C ALA A 90 -11.45 -8.26 -35.75
N MET A 91 -10.69 -7.30 -36.30
CA MET A 91 -10.98 -6.60 -37.56
C MET A 91 -10.03 -7.04 -38.67
#